data_AF-A0A2T6ITS4-F1
#
_entry.id   AF-A0A2T6ITS4-F1
#
_cell.length_a   1.000
_cell.length_b   1.000
_cell.length_c   1.000
_cell.angle_alpha   90.00
_cell.angle_beta   90.00
_cell.angle_gamma   90.00
#
_symmetry.space_group_name_H-M   'P 1'
#
loop_
_entity.id
_entity.type
_entity.pdbx_description
1 polymer ?
#
loop_
_entity_poly.entity_id
_entity_poly.type
_entity_poly.pdbx_seq_one_letter_code
_entity_poly.pdbx_strand_id
1 'polypeptide(L)'
;MGILIDDIPDIKAYLDSAASNKPVGKHIIAARITAEHAEESFRPTVGLVHELTFRPSRFVWGYFSIGSKGNIHAFNDAQFGHLFAHGKDRREAVKHMVLALKDMTIRGELRTNVEALIKILEHPDFV
;
A
#
# COMPACT_ATOMS: atom_id res chain seq x y z
N MET A 1 12.18 -33.54 -37.56
CA MET A 1 12.07 -33.90 -36.13
C MET A 1 12.16 -32.60 -35.34
N GLY A 2 11.16 -32.30 -34.53
CA GLY A 2 11.19 -31.12 -33.65
C GLY A 2 11.97 -31.44 -32.38
N ILE A 3 12.59 -30.41 -31.81
CA ILE A 3 13.17 -30.46 -30.46
C ILE A 3 11.99 -30.43 -29.48
N LEU A 4 12.02 -31.25 -28.44
CA LEU A 4 11.02 -31.18 -27.37
C LEU A 4 11.12 -29.82 -26.67
N ILE A 5 10.01 -29.28 -26.21
CA ILE A 5 9.97 -27.93 -25.63
C ILE A 5 10.89 -27.80 -24.40
N ASP A 6 11.05 -28.88 -23.65
CA ASP A 6 11.91 -28.96 -22.46
C ASP A 6 13.41 -29.04 -22.81
N ASP A 7 13.73 -29.41 -24.04
CA ASP A 7 15.11 -29.53 -24.55
C ASP A 7 15.58 -28.25 -25.25
N ILE A 8 14.72 -27.21 -25.32
CA ILE A 8 15.09 -25.90 -25.83
C ILE A 8 15.90 -25.18 -24.72
N PRO A 9 17.18 -24.83 -24.96
CA PRO A 9 18.07 -24.30 -23.92
C PRO A 9 17.51 -23.08 -23.20
N ASP A 10 16.87 -22.16 -23.92
CA ASP A 10 16.29 -20.95 -23.37
C ASP A 10 15.07 -21.23 -22.47
N ILE A 11 14.25 -22.21 -22.86
CA ILE A 11 13.07 -22.62 -22.08
C ILE A 11 13.52 -23.34 -20.82
N LYS A 12 14.49 -24.24 -20.93
CA LYS A 12 15.10 -24.92 -19.80
C LYS A 12 15.72 -23.94 -18.81
N ALA A 13 16.51 -22.98 -19.29
CA ALA A 13 17.09 -21.93 -18.46
C ALA A 13 16.03 -21.06 -17.76
N TYR A 14 14.95 -20.71 -18.47
CA TYR A 14 13.82 -19.99 -17.89
C TYR A 14 13.12 -20.81 -16.80
N LEU A 15 12.80 -22.08 -17.05
CA LEU A 15 12.14 -22.97 -16.10
C LEU A 15 13.02 -23.26 -14.88
N ASP A 16 14.33 -23.44 -15.05
CA ASP A 16 15.28 -23.63 -13.95
C ASP A 16 15.40 -22.35 -13.09
N SER A 17 15.38 -21.16 -13.74
CA SER A 17 15.34 -19.88 -13.03
C SER A 17 14.03 -19.65 -12.27
N ALA A 18 12.90 -20.05 -12.86
CA ALA A 18 11.58 -19.97 -12.26
C ALA A 18 11.38 -21.01 -11.14
N ALA A 19 12.02 -22.18 -11.25
CA ALA A 19 12.08 -23.19 -10.19
C ALA A 19 12.95 -22.72 -9.01
N SER A 20 13.94 -21.86 -9.28
CA SER A 20 14.69 -21.10 -8.27
C SER A 20 13.88 -19.92 -7.70
N ASN A 21 12.55 -20.01 -7.61
CA ASN A 21 11.66 -19.08 -6.90
C ASN A 21 11.92 -19.11 -5.38
N LYS A 22 13.17 -18.89 -4.96
CA LYS A 22 13.49 -18.53 -3.59
C LYS A 22 12.67 -17.28 -3.30
N PRO A 23 11.77 -17.32 -2.31
CA PRO A 23 11.05 -16.13 -1.91
C PRO A 23 12.06 -15.02 -1.71
N VAL A 24 11.86 -13.89 -2.39
CA VAL A 24 12.60 -12.68 -2.07
C VAL A 24 12.45 -12.52 -0.55
N GLY A 25 13.55 -12.46 0.20
CA GLY A 25 13.54 -12.46 1.67
C GLY A 25 12.96 -11.18 2.28
N LYS A 26 11.99 -10.57 1.59
CA LYS A 26 11.28 -9.34 1.91
C LYS A 26 9.84 -9.47 1.43
N HIS A 27 8.92 -9.09 2.29
CA HIS A 27 7.51 -8.93 1.98
C HIS A 27 7.18 -7.44 1.92
N ILE A 28 6.27 -7.06 1.01
CA ILE A 28 5.81 -5.68 0.86
C ILE A 28 4.30 -5.66 1.02
N ILE A 29 3.79 -4.74 1.83
CA ILE A 29 2.38 -4.39 1.89
C ILE A 29 2.23 -2.95 1.45
N ALA A 30 1.29 -2.72 0.54
CA ALA A 30 0.93 -1.41 0.07
C ALA A 30 -0.46 -1.03 0.59
N ALA A 31 -0.64 0.24 0.95
CA ALA A 31 -1.90 0.78 1.40
C ALA A 31 -2.24 2.05 0.62
N ARG A 32 -3.43 2.09 0.02
CA ARG A 32 -3.97 3.26 -0.68
C ARG A 32 -4.66 4.16 0.33
N ILE A 33 -4.23 5.42 0.40
CA ILE A 33 -4.88 6.43 1.23
C ILE A 33 -5.90 7.17 0.36
N THR A 34 -7.18 7.04 0.74
CA THR A 34 -8.31 7.56 -0.02
C THR A 34 -9.09 8.58 0.81
N ALA A 35 -9.77 9.49 0.13
CA ALA A 35 -10.69 10.47 0.70
C ALA A 35 -12.09 9.86 0.92
N GLU A 36 -12.18 8.65 1.45
CA GLU A 36 -13.46 7.93 1.64
C GLU A 36 -13.84 7.89 3.12
N HIS A 37 -15.13 8.10 3.42
CA HIS A 37 -15.64 7.98 4.78
C HIS A 37 -16.08 6.55 5.08
N ALA A 38 -15.25 5.80 5.82
CA ALA A 38 -15.52 4.39 6.11
C ALA A 38 -16.84 4.15 6.86
N GLU A 39 -17.26 5.08 7.73
CA GLU A 39 -18.52 4.99 8.48
C GLU A 39 -19.77 5.24 7.60
N GLU A 40 -19.60 5.96 6.49
CA GLU A 40 -20.66 6.21 5.51
C GLU A 40 -20.45 5.33 4.26
N SER A 41 -20.26 4.03 4.47
CA SER A 41 -20.14 3.04 3.39
C SER A 41 -19.08 3.41 2.33
N PHE A 42 -17.95 3.98 2.77
CA PHE A 42 -16.84 4.43 1.91
C PHE A 42 -17.25 5.51 0.89
N ARG A 43 -18.22 6.36 1.24
CA ARG A 43 -18.59 7.49 0.38
C ARG A 43 -17.37 8.40 0.14
N PRO A 44 -17.05 8.74 -1.13
CA PRO A 44 -16.01 9.71 -1.43
C PRO A 44 -16.34 11.09 -0.85
N THR A 45 -15.32 11.75 -0.32
CA THR A 45 -15.38 13.10 0.25
C THR A 45 -14.47 14.04 -0.54
N VAL A 46 -14.84 15.31 -0.57
CA VAL A 46 -14.13 16.38 -1.26
C VAL A 46 -13.86 17.49 -0.26
N GLY A 47 -12.85 18.32 -0.51
CA GLY A 47 -12.58 19.49 0.30
C GLY A 47 -11.11 19.76 0.57
N LEU A 48 -10.88 20.78 1.40
CA LEU A 48 -9.56 21.29 1.70
C LEU A 48 -8.83 20.40 2.73
N VAL A 49 -7.54 20.17 2.47
CA VAL A 49 -6.62 19.50 3.40
C VAL A 49 -5.87 20.59 4.14
N HIS A 50 -6.07 20.69 5.45
CA HIS A 50 -5.37 21.68 6.26
C HIS A 50 -3.94 21.25 6.57
N GLU A 51 -3.78 19.98 6.96
CA GLU A 51 -2.50 19.42 7.39
C GLU A 51 -2.39 17.98 6.90
N LEU A 52 -1.28 17.67 6.23
CA LEU A 52 -0.89 16.31 5.87
C LEU A 52 0.56 16.12 6.35
N THR A 53 0.71 15.30 7.39
CA THR A 53 2.01 14.94 7.94
C THR A 53 2.16 13.43 7.91
N PHE A 54 3.16 12.97 7.16
CA PHE A 54 3.60 11.58 7.13
C PHE A 54 5.10 11.56 7.44
N ARG A 55 5.52 10.68 8.37
CA ARG A 55 6.92 10.50 8.72
C ARG A 55 7.43 9.19 8.12
N PRO A 56 8.18 9.23 6.99
CA PRO A 56 8.81 8.04 6.46
C PRO A 56 9.78 7.43 7.47
N SER A 57 9.97 6.13 7.39
CA SER A 57 10.96 5.40 8.16
C SER A 57 11.84 4.56 7.25
N ARG A 58 12.83 3.87 7.82
CA ARG A 58 13.61 2.87 7.08
C ARG A 58 12.73 1.79 6.42
N PHE A 59 11.57 1.51 7.01
CA PHE A 59 10.71 0.38 6.64
C PHE A 59 9.44 0.79 5.88
N VAL A 60 9.05 2.05 5.98
CA VAL A 60 7.83 2.57 5.34
C VAL A 60 8.12 3.87 4.62
N TRP A 61 7.72 3.94 3.37
CA TRP A 61 7.76 5.16 2.58
C TRP A 61 6.44 5.31 1.82
N GLY A 62 6.20 6.50 1.30
CA GLY A 62 5.01 6.77 0.50
C GLY A 62 5.06 8.14 -0.12
N TYR A 63 4.11 8.38 -1.02
CA TYR A 63 3.95 9.64 -1.72
C TYR A 63 2.48 10.03 -1.77
N PHE A 64 2.25 11.33 -1.94
CA PHE A 64 0.92 11.93 -2.00
C PHE A 64 0.82 12.83 -3.22
N SER A 65 -0.35 12.89 -3.84
CA SER A 65 -0.65 13.79 -4.97
C SER A 65 -0.97 15.22 -4.52
N ILE A 66 -1.17 15.41 -3.21
CA ILE A 66 -1.49 16.69 -2.58
C ILE A 66 -0.58 16.94 -1.38
N GLY A 67 -0.38 18.21 -1.04
CA GLY A 67 0.30 18.63 0.20
C GLY A 67 -0.66 19.28 1.20
N SER A 68 -0.11 19.76 2.32
CA SER A 68 -0.83 20.63 3.24
C SER A 68 -1.36 21.87 2.51
N LYS A 69 -2.59 22.27 2.82
CA LYS A 69 -3.36 23.32 2.09
C LYS A 69 -3.74 22.95 0.65
N GLY A 70 -3.64 21.68 0.27
CA GLY A 70 -4.15 21.15 -1.00
C GLY A 70 -5.67 20.92 -0.98
N ASN A 71 -6.27 20.65 -2.14
CA ASN A 71 -7.71 20.42 -2.28
C ASN A 71 -7.99 19.14 -3.07
N ILE A 72 -8.97 18.35 -2.62
CA ILE A 72 -9.49 17.18 -3.34
C ILE A 72 -10.82 17.56 -3.97
N HIS A 73 -10.84 17.62 -5.29
CA HIS A 73 -12.04 17.94 -6.06
C HIS A 73 -12.84 16.70 -6.44
N ALA A 74 -14.14 16.88 -6.72
CA ALA A 74 -15.06 15.78 -7.08
C ALA A 74 -14.70 15.03 -8.37
N PHE A 75 -13.84 15.62 -9.21
CA PHE A 75 -13.37 15.02 -10.46
C PHE A 75 -12.00 14.33 -10.31
N ASN A 76 -11.38 14.41 -9.14
CA ASN A 76 -10.14 13.69 -8.85
C ASN A 76 -10.46 12.25 -8.44
N ASP A 77 -9.47 11.37 -8.58
CA ASP A 77 -9.50 10.09 -7.89
C ASP A 77 -9.57 10.34 -6.36
N ALA A 78 -10.35 9.53 -5.65
CA ALA A 78 -10.39 9.56 -4.20
C ALA A 78 -9.04 9.17 -3.59
N GLN A 79 -8.23 8.36 -4.30
CA GLN A 79 -6.87 8.05 -3.88
C GLN A 79 -5.94 9.25 -4.07
N PHE A 80 -5.42 9.76 -2.95
CA PHE A 80 -4.45 10.86 -2.95
C PHE A 80 -3.11 10.49 -2.31
N GLY A 81 -2.98 9.28 -1.77
CA GLY A 81 -1.73 8.79 -1.19
C GLY A 81 -1.50 7.30 -1.43
N HIS A 82 -0.23 6.91 -1.41
CA HIS A 82 0.17 5.51 -1.50
C HIS A 82 1.35 5.25 -0.57
N LEU A 83 1.19 4.29 0.33
CA LEU A 83 2.20 3.86 1.30
C LEU A 83 2.69 2.46 0.97
N PHE A 84 3.96 2.20 1.24
CA PHE A 84 4.62 0.92 1.05
C PHE A 84 5.45 0.59 2.29
N ALA A 85 5.09 -0.49 2.96
CA ALA A 85 5.84 -1.05 4.09
C ALA A 85 6.55 -2.32 3.65
N HIS A 86 7.84 -2.45 3.98
CA HIS A 86 8.60 -3.68 3.78
C HIS A 86 9.03 -4.30 5.10
N GLY A 87 9.18 -5.62 5.11
CA GLY A 87 9.69 -6.39 6.25
C GLY A 87 10.26 -7.72 5.75
N LYS A 88 10.96 -8.47 6.60
CA LYS A 88 11.51 -9.79 6.28
C LYS A 88 10.42 -10.82 5.97
N ASP A 89 9.23 -10.63 6.55
CA ASP A 89 8.05 -11.48 6.41
C ASP A 89 6.78 -10.61 6.40
N ARG A 90 5.64 -11.24 6.12
CA ARG A 90 4.34 -10.57 6.07
C ARG A 90 3.99 -9.87 7.38
N ARG A 91 4.22 -10.53 8.52
CA ARG A 91 3.83 -10.01 9.83
C ARG A 91 4.63 -8.75 10.20
N GLU A 92 5.92 -8.72 9.85
CA GLU A 92 6.76 -7.55 10.04
C GLU A 92 6.33 -6.39 9.13
N ALA A 93 6.01 -6.65 7.85
CA ALA A 93 5.49 -5.63 6.95
C ALA A 93 4.15 -5.06 7.44
N VAL A 94 3.24 -5.89 7.97
CA VAL A 94 1.97 -5.45 8.60
C VAL A 94 2.26 -4.52 9.77
N LYS A 95 3.14 -4.93 10.71
CA LYS A 95 3.49 -4.12 11.88
C LYS A 95 4.06 -2.76 11.48
N HIS A 96 4.97 -2.72 10.51
CA HIS A 96 5.53 -1.48 10.00
C HIS A 96 4.45 -0.57 9.42
N MET A 97 3.52 -1.11 8.61
CA MET A 97 2.41 -0.34 8.06
C MET A 97 1.49 0.22 9.15
N VAL A 98 1.09 -0.58 10.14
CA VAL A 98 0.21 -0.14 11.23
C VAL A 98 0.83 1.01 12.03
N LEU A 99 2.13 0.92 12.35
CA LEU A 99 2.83 2.00 13.06
C LEU A 99 2.86 3.29 12.24
N ALA A 100 3.13 3.18 10.93
CA ALA A 100 3.16 4.33 10.04
C ALA A 100 1.77 4.99 9.87
N LEU A 101 0.70 4.20 9.77
CA LEU A 101 -0.67 4.71 9.69
C LEU A 101 -1.10 5.40 10.98
N LYS A 102 -0.69 4.88 12.15
CA LYS A 102 -1.00 5.48 13.46
C LYS A 102 -0.25 6.80 13.72
N ASP A 103 0.94 6.98 13.18
CA ASP A 103 1.70 8.24 13.29
C ASP A 103 1.32 9.28 12.22
N MET A 104 0.58 8.87 11.19
CA MET A 104 0.14 9.76 10.12
C MET A 104 -0.97 10.70 10.61
N THR A 105 -0.83 11.97 10.29
CA THR A 105 -1.83 13.00 10.62
C THR A 105 -2.39 13.60 9.34
N ILE A 106 -3.71 13.49 9.15
CA ILE A 106 -4.44 14.14 8.07
C ILE A 106 -5.60 14.91 8.70
N ARG A 107 -5.60 16.24 8.53
CA ARG A 107 -6.66 17.13 9.02
C ARG A 107 -7.20 17.97 7.87
N GLY A 108 -8.50 18.19 7.87
CA GLY A 108 -9.18 18.97 6.83
C GLY A 108 -10.67 18.72 6.86
N GLU A 109 -11.32 19.08 5.74
CA GLU A 109 -12.74 18.86 5.50
C GLU A 109 -13.06 17.43 5.04
N LEU A 110 -12.04 16.69 4.59
CA LEU A 110 -12.17 15.33 4.10
C LEU A 110 -12.13 14.28 5.23
N ARG A 111 -12.73 13.13 4.94
CA ARG A 111 -12.57 11.90 5.72
C ARG A 111 -11.65 10.94 4.96
N THR A 112 -10.98 10.06 5.69
CA THR A 112 -10.04 9.10 5.08
C THR A 112 -10.31 7.67 5.52
N ASN A 113 -9.83 6.72 4.73
CA ASN A 113 -9.90 5.29 5.04
C ASN A 113 -8.84 4.80 6.05
N VAL A 114 -8.02 5.69 6.62
CA VAL A 114 -6.84 5.33 7.44
C VAL A 114 -7.20 4.49 8.66
N GLU A 115 -8.28 4.86 9.37
CA GLU A 115 -8.74 4.11 10.53
C GLU A 115 -9.26 2.72 10.17
N ALA A 116 -9.94 2.60 9.01
CA ALA A 116 -10.39 1.31 8.50
C ALA A 116 -9.21 0.42 8.11
N LEU A 117 -8.17 0.98 7.48
CA LEU A 117 -6.95 0.27 7.15
C LEU A 117 -6.25 -0.27 8.41
N ILE A 118 -6.16 0.52 9.48
CA ILE A 118 -5.60 0.05 10.75
C ILE A 118 -6.40 -1.15 11.28
N LYS A 119 -7.74 -1.06 11.31
CA LYS A 119 -8.60 -2.15 11.76
C LYS A 119 -8.42 -3.43 10.92
N ILE A 120 -8.32 -3.29 9.60
CA ILE A 120 -8.10 -4.44 8.69
C ILE A 120 -6.75 -5.08 8.94
N LEU A 121 -5.68 -4.28 9.06
CA LEU A 121 -4.32 -4.77 9.27
C LEU A 121 -4.13 -5.44 10.64
N GLU A 122 -4.93 -5.07 11.63
CA GLU A 122 -4.94 -5.67 12.97
C GLU A 122 -5.89 -6.88 13.09
N HIS A 123 -6.72 -7.15 12.08
CA HIS A 123 -7.68 -8.25 12.11
C HIS A 123 -7.00 -9.63 11.98
N PRO A 124 -7.37 -10.64 12.79
CA PRO A 124 -6.76 -11.97 12.75
C PRO A 124 -6.75 -12.62 11.36
N ASP A 125 -7.82 -12.45 10.58
CA ASP A 125 -7.92 -13.02 9.23
C ASP A 125 -6.96 -12.38 8.21
N PHE A 126 -6.44 -11.18 8.50
CA PHE A 126 -5.48 -10.52 7.62
C PHE A 126 -4.02 -10.89 7.93
N VAL A 127 -3.72 -11.15 9.22
CA VAL A 127 -2.37 -11.30 9.79
C VAL A 127 -1.72 -12.64 9.48
#